data_AF-A0A8R7K3P2-F1
#
_entry.id   AF-A0A8R7K3P2-F1
#
_cell.length_a   1.000
_cell.length_b   1.000
_cell.length_c   1.000
_cell.angle_alpha   90.00
_cell.angle_beta   90.00
_cell.angle_gamma   90.00
#
_symmetry.space_group_name_H-M   'P 1'
#
loop_
_entity.id
_entity.type
_entity.pdbx_description
1 polymer ?
#
loop_
_entity_poly.entity_id
_entity_poly.type
_entity_poly.pdbx_seq_one_letter_code
_entity_poly.pdbx_strand_id
1 'polypeptide(L)'
;IFSGHALQGNTTYVHCKAGRGRSTTVVLCYLIKYKNMTPEDAWAHTKSIRPRVCLTSTQKEAVALFSKLNLDGGLPFQSSVGAAARPRPNTRKIQPDPSDHPEL
;
A
#
# COMPACT_ATOMS: atom_id res chain seq x y z
N ILE A 1 7.17 1.33 -12.67
CA ILE A 1 7.87 0.30 -11.85
C ILE A 1 7.51 -1.12 -12.27
N PHE A 2 6.24 -1.55 -12.22
CA PHE A 2 5.87 -2.93 -12.57
C PHE A 2 5.99 -3.27 -14.07
N SER A 3 5.71 -2.32 -14.95
CA SER A 3 5.65 -2.54 -16.41
C SER A 3 7.00 -2.91 -17.04
N GLY A 4 8.10 -2.27 -16.63
CA GLY A 4 9.43 -2.53 -17.20
C GLY A 4 9.92 -3.96 -16.92
N HIS A 5 9.79 -4.42 -15.67
CA HIS A 5 10.16 -5.79 -15.30
C HIS A 5 9.23 -6.84 -15.92
N ALA A 6 7.92 -6.56 -15.98
CA ALA A 6 6.95 -7.47 -16.59
C ALA A 6 7.21 -7.71 -18.09
N LEU A 7 7.59 -6.68 -18.84
CA LEU A 7 7.92 -6.80 -20.26
C LEU A 7 9.19 -7.63 -20.53
N GLN A 8 10.11 -7.66 -19.57
CA GLN A 8 11.35 -8.44 -19.63
C GLN A 8 11.18 -9.87 -19.10
N GLY A 9 9.97 -10.27 -18.68
CA GLY A 9 9.73 -11.57 -18.05
C GLY A 9 10.32 -11.70 -16.63
N ASN A 10 10.75 -10.60 -16.02
CA ASN A 10 11.38 -10.59 -14.71
C ASN A 10 10.35 -10.59 -13.58
N THR A 11 10.64 -11.33 -12.51
CA THR A 11 9.78 -11.38 -11.32
C THR A 11 10.06 -10.18 -10.41
N THR A 12 9.00 -9.46 -10.01
CA THR A 12 9.10 -8.37 -9.03
C THR A 12 8.59 -8.84 -7.66
N TYR A 13 9.44 -8.79 -6.64
CA TYR A 13 9.03 -9.06 -5.26
C TYR A 13 8.55 -7.79 -4.57
N VAL A 14 7.33 -7.80 -4.04
CA VAL A 14 6.75 -6.67 -3.30
C VAL A 14 6.45 -7.09 -1.86
N HIS A 15 7.03 -6.38 -0.90
CA HIS A 15 6.77 -6.60 0.51
C HIS A 15 6.66 -5.29 1.29
N CYS A 16 6.03 -5.36 2.45
CA CYS A 16 6.14 -4.33 3.47
C CYS A 16 6.87 -4.92 4.68
N LYS A 17 6.72 -4.34 5.89
CA LYS A 17 7.38 -4.91 7.07
C LYS A 17 6.83 -6.29 7.44
N ALA A 18 5.51 -6.44 7.52
CA ALA A 18 4.85 -7.69 7.92
C ALA A 18 4.12 -8.42 6.77
N GLY A 19 4.10 -7.85 5.56
CA GLY A 19 3.43 -8.43 4.40
C GLY A 19 1.90 -8.50 4.47
N ARG A 20 1.25 -7.76 5.39
CA ARG A 20 -0.21 -7.90 5.65
C ARG A 20 -1.09 -6.82 5.02
N GLY A 21 -0.61 -5.57 4.96
CA GLY A 21 -1.41 -4.39 4.58
C GLY A 21 -0.87 -3.66 3.35
N ARG A 22 0.12 -2.77 3.54
CA ARG A 22 0.63 -1.86 2.48
C ARG A 22 0.99 -2.56 1.16
N SER A 23 1.77 -3.65 1.24
CA SER A 23 2.14 -4.42 0.05
C SER A 23 0.94 -5.11 -0.61
N THR A 24 -0.02 -5.57 0.20
CA THR A 24 -1.25 -6.21 -0.26
C THR A 24 -2.12 -5.23 -1.04
N THR A 25 -2.27 -3.98 -0.55
CA THR A 25 -3.03 -2.93 -1.26
C THR A 25 -2.49 -2.70 -2.67
N VAL A 26 -1.16 -2.62 -2.82
CA VAL A 26 -0.53 -2.42 -4.14
C VAL A 26 -0.77 -3.62 -5.06
N VAL A 27 -0.68 -4.84 -4.53
CA VAL A 27 -0.98 -6.07 -5.29
C VAL A 27 -2.43 -6.08 -5.77
N LEU A 28 -3.39 -5.68 -4.92
CA LEU A 28 -4.80 -5.60 -5.32
C LEU A 28 -5.02 -4.61 -6.45
N CYS A 29 -4.47 -3.39 -6.35
CA CYS A 29 -4.56 -2.40 -7.42
C CYS A 29 -3.92 -2.90 -8.72
N TYR A 30 -2.83 -3.68 -8.63
CA TYR A 30 -2.20 -4.30 -9.79
C TYR A 30 -3.12 -5.34 -10.46
N LEU A 31 -3.75 -6.22 -9.68
CA LEU A 31 -4.69 -7.22 -10.19
C LEU A 31 -5.89 -6.57 -10.86
N ILE A 32 -6.45 -5.52 -10.26
CA ILE A 32 -7.57 -4.76 -10.84
C ILE A 32 -7.15 -4.13 -12.17
N LYS A 33 -6.01 -3.43 -12.20
CA LYS A 33 -5.58 -2.67 -13.39
C LYS A 33 -5.11 -3.54 -14.55
N TYR A 34 -4.34 -4.59 -14.27
CA TYR A 34 -3.63 -5.35 -15.30
C TYR A 34 -4.20 -6.76 -15.53
N LYS A 35 -4.99 -7.28 -14.58
CA LYS A 35 -5.68 -8.57 -14.72
C LYS A 35 -7.19 -8.42 -14.85
N ASN A 36 -7.70 -7.17 -14.90
CA ASN A 36 -9.13 -6.86 -15.01
C ASN A 36 -10.00 -7.58 -13.96
N MET A 37 -9.45 -7.79 -12.76
CA MET A 37 -10.19 -8.41 -11.66
C MET A 37 -11.09 -7.36 -10.98
N THR A 38 -12.26 -7.80 -10.51
CA THR A 38 -13.05 -6.98 -9.58
C THR A 38 -12.32 -6.84 -8.24
N PRO A 39 -12.56 -5.78 -7.46
CA PRO A 39 -11.91 -5.62 -6.16
C PRO A 39 -12.21 -6.79 -5.20
N GLU A 40 -13.40 -7.39 -5.31
CA GLU A 40 -13.81 -8.58 -4.57
C GLU A 40 -13.00 -9.81 -5.00
N ASP A 41 -12.87 -10.06 -6.30
CA ASP A 41 -12.10 -11.18 -6.85
C ASP A 41 -10.61 -11.05 -6.52
N ALA A 42 -10.05 -9.86 -6.67
CA ALA A 42 -8.66 -9.57 -6.34
C ALA A 42 -8.40 -9.85 -4.84
N TRP A 43 -9.35 -9.48 -3.97
CA TRP A 43 -9.28 -9.75 -2.54
C TRP A 43 -9.36 -11.24 -2.23
N ALA A 44 -10.33 -11.95 -2.80
CA ALA A 44 -10.49 -13.39 -2.63
C ALA A 44 -9.25 -14.16 -3.11
N HIS A 45 -8.72 -13.80 -4.28
CA HIS A 45 -7.50 -14.37 -4.84
C HIS A 45 -6.31 -14.17 -3.90
N THR A 46 -6.10 -12.94 -3.42
CA THR A 46 -5.00 -12.62 -2.52
C THR A 46 -5.11 -13.37 -1.19
N LYS A 47 -6.34 -13.52 -0.66
CA LYS A 47 -6.59 -14.21 0.61
C LYS A 47 -6.44 -15.74 0.48
N SER A 48 -6.79 -16.31 -0.68
CA SER A 48 -6.55 -17.72 -1.00
C SER A 48 -5.05 -18.06 -0.93
N ILE A 49 -4.21 -17.20 -1.50
CA ILE A 49 -2.74 -17.39 -1.49
C ILE A 49 -2.12 -17.02 -0.14
N ARG A 50 -2.61 -15.95 0.51
CA ARG A 50 -2.09 -15.45 1.79
C ARG A 50 -3.21 -15.21 2.79
N PRO A 51 -3.58 -16.23 3.60
CA PRO A 51 -4.70 -16.12 4.55
C PRO A 51 -4.51 -15.05 5.64
N ARG A 52 -3.26 -14.69 5.94
CA ARG A 52 -2.89 -13.73 7.00
C ARG A 52 -2.97 -12.26 6.57
N VAL A 53 -3.38 -11.96 5.33
CA VAL A 53 -3.54 -10.58 4.88
C VAL A 53 -4.68 -9.90 5.64
N CYS A 54 -4.44 -8.65 6.05
CA CYS A 54 -5.41 -7.86 6.77
C CYS A 54 -5.26 -6.40 6.33
N LEU A 55 -6.33 -5.88 5.72
CA LEU A 55 -6.41 -4.49 5.29
C LEU A 55 -7.22 -3.69 6.31
N THR A 56 -6.74 -2.49 6.61
CA THR A 56 -7.53 -1.50 7.34
C THR A 56 -8.68 -0.98 6.47
N SER A 57 -9.72 -0.40 7.08
CA SER A 57 -10.84 0.24 6.35
C SER A 57 -10.34 1.24 5.30
N THR A 58 -9.42 2.13 5.69
CA THR A 58 -8.80 3.11 4.79
C THR A 58 -8.11 2.48 3.58
N GLN A 59 -7.48 1.31 3.75
CA GLN A 59 -6.83 0.62 2.64
C GLN A 59 -7.85 -0.02 1.70
N LYS A 60 -8.94 -0.58 2.24
CA LYS A 60 -10.04 -1.13 1.43
C LYS A 60 -10.74 -0.02 0.64
N GLU A 61 -11.00 1.12 1.28
CA GLU A 61 -11.55 2.31 0.62
C GLU A 61 -10.66 2.80 -0.51
N ALA A 62 -9.34 2.83 -0.31
CA ALA A 62 -8.40 3.21 -1.36
C ALA A 62 -8.44 2.26 -2.56
N VAL A 63 -8.55 0.95 -2.34
CA VAL A 63 -8.69 -0.05 -3.42
C VAL A 63 -10.02 0.11 -4.15
N ALA A 64 -11.12 0.32 -3.41
CA ALA A 64 -12.44 0.55 -4.00
C ALA A 64 -12.48 1.83 -4.85
N LEU A 65 -11.88 2.92 -4.35
CA LEU A 65 -11.74 4.17 -5.09
C LEU A 65 -10.91 3.97 -6.36
N PHE A 66 -9.79 3.26 -6.25
CA PHE A 66 -8.95 2.93 -7.40
C PHE A 66 -9.71 2.12 -8.46
N SER A 67 -10.53 1.15 -8.04
CA SER A 67 -11.35 0.36 -8.97
C SER A 67 -12.33 1.22 -9.75
N LYS A 68 -12.99 2.18 -9.10
CA LYS A 68 -13.91 3.12 -9.76
C LYS A 68 -13.18 3.97 -10.80
N LEU A 69 -12.05 4.57 -10.41
CA LEU A 69 -11.23 5.40 -11.31
C LEU A 69 -10.63 4.62 -12.48
N ASN A 70 -10.45 3.31 -12.34
CA ASN A 70 -9.91 2.47 -13.41
C ASN A 70 -10.98 2.10 -14.46
N LEU A 71 -12.28 2.18 -14.13
CA LEU A 71 -13.39 1.96 -15.06
C LEU A 71 -13.64 3.15 -15.99
N ASP A 72 -13.24 4.36 -15.57
CA ASP A 72 -13.48 5.61 -16.31
C ASP A 72 -12.48 5.86 -17.46
N GLY A 73 -11.77 4.82 -17.92
CA GLY A 73 -10.90 4.92 -19.08
C GLY A 73 -9.58 5.63 -18.79
N GLY A 74 -8.68 4.90 -18.13
CA GLY A 74 -7.23 5.14 -18.20
C GLY A 74 -6.76 6.41 -17.50
N LEU A 75 -6.30 6.30 -16.25
CA LEU A 75 -5.42 7.32 -15.68
C LEU A 75 -4.18 7.51 -16.59
N PRO A 76 -3.94 8.69 -17.19
CA PRO A 76 -2.58 9.15 -17.29
C PRO A 76 -2.15 9.39 -15.83
N PHE A 77 -1.21 8.59 -15.34
CA PHE A 77 -0.44 8.98 -14.18
C PHE A 77 0.34 10.25 -14.58
N GLN A 78 -0.29 11.42 -14.48
CA GLN A 78 0.44 12.67 -14.51
C GLN A 78 1.12 12.80 -13.15
N SER A 79 2.44 12.80 -13.21
CA SER A 79 3.32 13.18 -12.12
C SER A 79 3.08 14.65 -11.76
N SER A 80 2.02 14.94 -11.03
CA SER A 80 1.88 16.17 -10.27
C SER A 80 1.75 15.78 -8.80
N VAL A 81 2.90 15.51 -8.19
CA VAL A 81 3.05 15.64 -6.73
C VAL A 81 2.88 17.12 -6.37
N GLY A 82 1.64 17.60 -6.40
CA GLY A 82 1.21 18.68 -5.54
C GLY A 82 1.12 18.12 -4.12
N ALA A 83 2.12 18.44 -3.31
CA ALA A 83 2.27 18.00 -1.94
C ALA A 83 1.09 18.45 -1.06
N ALA A 84 0.01 17.68 -1.00
CA ALA A 84 -0.95 17.76 0.10
C ALA A 84 -0.38 16.96 1.28
N ALA A 85 0.61 17.54 1.95
CA ALA A 85 1.10 17.06 3.24
C ALA A 85 -0.07 17.06 4.23
N ARG A 86 -0.60 15.88 4.56
CA ARG A 86 -1.38 15.74 5.78
C ARG A 86 -0.43 15.95 6.95
N PRO A 87 -0.71 16.87 7.90
CA PRO A 87 0.17 17.05 9.04
C PRO A 87 0.27 15.73 9.81
N ARG A 88 1.50 15.24 10.00
CA ARG A 88 1.75 14.12 10.91
C ARG A 88 1.37 14.59 12.31
N PRO A 89 0.53 13.85 13.06
CA PRO A 89 0.37 14.09 14.48
C PRO A 89 1.75 13.98 15.14
N ASN A 90 2.11 15.04 15.85
CA ASN A 90 3.41 15.24 16.49
C ASN A 90 3.76 14.03 17.38
N THR A 91 4.90 13.38 17.12
CA THR A 91 5.49 12.43 18.08
C THR A 91 5.86 13.21 19.32
N ARG A 92 5.09 13.03 20.41
CA ARG A 92 5.44 13.50 21.76
C ARG A 92 6.92 13.19 22.00
N LYS A 93 7.68 14.20 22.42
CA LYS A 93 9.04 14.01 22.91
C LYS A 93 8.99 12.99 24.05
N ILE A 94 9.74 11.91 23.94
CA ILE A 94 10.11 11.08 25.07
C ILE A 94 11.09 11.94 25.88
N GLN A 95 10.66 12.42 27.04
CA GLN A 95 11.58 13.00 28.02
C GLN A 95 12.42 11.85 28.60
N PRO A 96 13.76 11.97 28.66
CA PRO A 96 14.57 11.06 29.46
C PRO A 96 14.30 11.31 30.96
N ASP A 97 14.23 10.23 31.73
CA ASP A 97 14.05 10.21 33.19
C ASP A 97 15.33 10.76 33.87
N PRO A 98 15.25 11.73 34.79
CA PRO A 98 16.41 12.28 35.48
C PRO A 98 17.03 11.39 36.56
N SER A 99 16.70 10.10 36.64
CA SER A 99 17.23 9.19 37.67
C SER A 99 18.62 8.61 37.36
N ASP A 100 19.23 8.91 36.22
CA ASP A 100 20.62 8.51 35.92
C ASP A 100 21.64 9.48 36.54
N HIS A 101 21.92 9.30 37.83
CA HIS A 101 23.08 9.88 38.50
C HIS A 101 24.37 9.17 38.05
N PRO A 102 25.39 9.89 37.56
CA PRO A 102 26.76 9.38 37.61
C PRO A 102 27.33 9.64 39.02
N GLU A 103 27.65 8.57 39.76
CA GLU A 103 28.59 8.63 40.88
C GLU A 103 29.98 9.02 40.34
N LEU A 104 30.53 10.13 40.85
CA LEU A 104 31.89 10.30 41.40
C LEU A 104 32.19 11.80 41.64
#